data_AF-M6W7R0-F1
#
_entry.id   AF-M6W7R0-F1
#
_cell.length_a   1.000
_cell.length_b   1.000
_cell.length_c   1.000
_cell.angle_alpha   90.00
_cell.angle_beta   90.00
_cell.angle_gamma   90.00
#
_symmetry.space_group_name_H-M   'P 1'
#
loop_
_entity.id
_entity.type
_entity.pdbx_description
1 polymer ?
#
loop_
_entity_poly.entity_id
_entity_poly.type
_entity_poly.pdbx_seq_one_letter_code
_entity_poly.pdbx_strand_id
1 'polypeptide(L)'
;MIIEQMAILKRFGFQIAIDDFGIGNSNFSRVEKIECDYVKLDKSLVIGIDTNQSKRSILKAISQVLLSLGKKTVFEGIENAELESIAIDYGANF
;
A
#
# COMPACT_ATOMS: atom_id res chain seq x y z
N MET A 1 -6.86 22.15 -4.93
CA MET A 1 -5.55 22.61 -4.42
C MET A 1 -4.48 21.50 -4.39
N ILE A 2 -4.50 20.52 -3.46
CA ILE A 2 -3.44 19.47 -3.42
C ILE A 2 -3.54 18.45 -4.57
N ILE A 3 -4.74 17.97 -4.89
CA ILE A 3 -4.93 17.00 -5.99
C ILE A 3 -4.49 17.59 -7.34
N GLU A 4 -4.78 18.87 -7.59
CA GLU A 4 -4.35 19.57 -8.80
C GLU A 4 -2.82 19.72 -8.87
N GLN A 5 -2.15 19.98 -7.74
CA GLN A 5 -0.69 20.00 -7.65
C GLN A 5 -0.08 18.63 -7.94
N MET A 6 -0.66 17.55 -7.40
CA MET A 6 -0.24 16.18 -7.72
C MET A 6 -0.43 15.87 -9.20
N ALA A 7 -1.54 16.29 -9.81
CA ALA A 7 -1.77 16.12 -11.24
C ALA A 7 -0.74 16.88 -12.10
N ILE A 8 -0.31 18.08 -11.67
CA ILE A 8 0.78 18.81 -12.32
C ILE A 8 2.08 17.99 -12.27
N LEU A 9 2.46 17.48 -11.10
CA LEU A 9 3.66 16.66 -10.94
C LEU A 9 3.61 15.40 -11.80
N LYS A 10 2.45 14.73 -11.87
CA LYS A 10 2.22 13.58 -12.75
C LYS A 10 2.46 13.92 -14.22
N ARG A 11 2.01 15.09 -14.69
CA ARG A 11 2.27 15.57 -16.07
C ARG A 11 3.75 15.80 -16.35
N PHE A 12 4.55 16.10 -15.34
CA PHE A 12 6.01 16.21 -15.44
C PHE A 12 6.74 14.85 -15.31
N GLY A 13 5.99 13.74 -15.23
CA GLY A 13 6.56 12.39 -15.17
C GLY A 13 6.93 11.93 -13.76
N PHE A 14 6.60 12.70 -12.71
CA PHE A 14 6.77 12.22 -11.35
C PHE A 14 5.80 11.09 -11.04
N GLN A 15 6.26 10.13 -10.26
CA GLN A 15 5.40 9.11 -9.68
C GLN A 15 4.94 9.55 -8.28
N ILE A 16 3.71 9.19 -7.93
CA ILE A 16 3.10 9.59 -6.67
C ILE A 16 2.82 8.35 -5.82
N ALA A 17 3.25 8.39 -4.56
CA ALA A 17 2.93 7.39 -3.56
C ALA A 17 1.96 7.97 -2.53
N ILE A 18 0.98 7.18 -2.09
CA ILE A 18 0.24 7.46 -0.86
C ILE A 18 0.97 6.78 0.29
N ASP A 19 1.33 7.58 1.30
CA ASP A 19 1.97 7.10 2.52
C ASP A 19 0.96 6.74 3.62
N ASP A 20 1.40 5.91 4.57
CA ASP A 20 0.69 5.49 5.77
C ASP A 20 -0.71 4.89 5.49
N PHE A 21 -0.85 4.06 4.45
CA PHE A 21 -2.10 3.34 4.21
C PHE A 21 -2.30 2.28 5.29
N GLY A 22 -3.42 2.37 6.00
CA GLY A 22 -3.75 1.50 7.14
C GLY A 22 -3.83 2.20 8.50
N ILE A 23 -3.27 3.40 8.64
CA ILE A 23 -3.38 4.21 9.88
C ILE A 23 -4.54 5.22 9.77
N GLY A 24 -5.37 5.29 10.82
CA GLY A 24 -6.37 6.35 11.00
C GLY A 24 -7.43 6.41 9.90
N ASN A 25 -7.65 7.59 9.30
CA ASN A 25 -8.63 7.83 8.22
C ASN A 25 -8.11 7.44 6.82
N SER A 26 -7.00 6.69 6.72
CA SER A 26 -6.49 6.19 5.43
C SER A 26 -7.46 5.16 4.85
N ASN A 27 -8.19 5.55 3.81
CA ASN A 27 -9.20 4.71 3.17
C ASN A 27 -9.01 4.66 1.65
N PHE A 28 -9.61 3.65 1.03
CA PHE A 28 -9.57 3.42 -0.42
C PHE A 28 -10.06 4.63 -1.23
N SER A 29 -10.93 5.48 -0.67
CA SER A 29 -11.39 6.69 -1.36
C SER A 29 -10.26 7.68 -1.68
N ARG A 30 -9.17 7.70 -0.89
CA ARG A 30 -7.98 8.51 -1.20
C ARG A 30 -7.21 7.94 -2.39
N VAL A 31 -7.07 6.62 -2.45
CA VAL A 31 -6.39 5.89 -3.55
C VAL A 31 -7.13 6.05 -4.87
N GLU A 32 -8.46 6.16 -4.82
CA GLU A 32 -9.30 6.39 -5.98
C GLU A 32 -9.23 7.85 -6.47
N LYS A 33 -9.29 8.82 -5.55
CA LYS A 33 -9.30 10.25 -5.89
C LYS A 33 -7.94 10.80 -6.30
N ILE A 34 -6.87 10.25 -5.74
CA ILE A 34 -5.50 10.64 -6.06
C ILE A 34 -5.02 9.66 -7.11
N GLU A 35 -4.63 10.15 -8.30
CA GLU A 35 -4.02 9.34 -9.36
C GLU A 35 -2.60 8.89 -8.97
N CYS A 36 -2.47 8.14 -7.87
CA CYS A 36 -1.20 7.62 -7.38
C CYS A 36 -0.79 6.35 -8.14
N ASP A 37 0.51 6.12 -8.17
CA ASP A 37 1.17 4.95 -8.74
C ASP A 37 1.43 3.88 -7.67
N TYR A 38 1.79 4.34 -6.46
CA TYR A 38 2.17 3.48 -5.35
C TYR A 38 1.29 3.73 -4.12
N VAL A 39 1.12 2.68 -3.33
CA VAL A 39 0.50 2.74 -2.00
C VAL A 39 1.42 2.05 -1.01
N LYS A 40 1.88 2.79 0.00
CA LYS A 40 2.73 2.28 1.07
C LYS A 40 1.83 1.75 2.19
N LEU A 41 1.84 0.42 2.38
CA LEU A 41 1.15 -0.26 3.46
C LEU A 41 2.00 -0.12 4.71
N ASP A 42 1.51 0.67 5.65
CA ASP A 42 2.23 0.98 6.89
C ASP A 42 2.56 -0.29 7.69
N LYS A 43 3.68 -0.25 8.41
CA LYS A 43 4.16 -1.35 9.24
C LYS A 43 3.12 -1.86 10.26
N SER A 44 2.19 -1.03 10.72
CA SER A 44 1.13 -1.45 11.65
C SER A 44 0.21 -2.52 11.05
N LEU A 45 0.07 -2.58 9.72
CA LEU A 45 -0.63 -3.64 9.01
C LEU A 45 0.23 -4.92 8.86
N VAL A 46 1.55 -4.78 8.82
CA VAL A 46 2.52 -5.88 8.63
C VAL A 46 2.88 -6.55 9.95
N ILE A 47 2.98 -5.79 11.04
CA ILE A 47 3.36 -6.32 12.35
C ILE A 47 2.39 -7.42 12.82
N GLY A 48 2.93 -8.61 13.03
CA GLY A 48 2.22 -9.78 13.55
C GLY A 48 1.51 -10.62 12.49
N ILE A 49 1.73 -10.42 11.19
CA ILE A 49 1.16 -11.28 10.14
C ILE A 49 1.82 -12.66 10.06
N ASP A 50 3.02 -12.81 10.60
CA ASP A 50 3.75 -14.06 10.82
C ASP A 50 3.02 -14.96 11.84
N THR A 51 2.44 -14.36 12.88
CA THR A 51 1.85 -15.07 14.02
C THR A 51 0.33 -15.00 14.11
N ASN A 52 -0.34 -14.12 13.36
CA ASN A 52 -1.79 -13.91 13.43
C ASN A 52 -2.49 -14.08 12.08
N GLN A 53 -3.27 -15.16 11.96
CA GLN A 53 -3.99 -15.50 10.73
C GLN A 53 -5.07 -14.48 10.32
N SER A 54 -5.67 -13.78 11.29
CA SER A 54 -6.68 -12.75 11.00
C SER A 54 -6.02 -11.53 10.35
N LYS A 55 -4.93 -11.03 10.95
CA LYS A 55 -4.12 -9.95 10.37
C LYS A 55 -3.62 -10.31 8.97
N ARG A 56 -3.12 -11.54 8.82
CA ARG A 56 -2.66 -12.09 7.55
C ARG A 56 -3.75 -12.05 6.48
N SER A 57 -4.97 -12.48 6.81
CA SER A 57 -6.12 -12.44 5.89
C SER A 57 -6.51 -11.01 5.50
N ILE A 58 -6.50 -10.08 6.47
CA ILE A 58 -6.83 -8.67 6.24
C ILE A 58 -5.80 -8.02 5.30
N LEU A 59 -4.51 -8.17 5.58
CA LEU A 59 -3.44 -7.60 4.75
C LEU A 59 -3.51 -8.13 3.32
N LYS A 60 -3.73 -9.44 3.15
CA LYS A 60 -3.92 -10.05 1.83
C LYS A 60 -5.08 -9.42 1.07
N ALA A 61 -6.25 -9.27 1.72
CA ALA A 61 -7.42 -8.68 1.08
C ALA A 61 -7.17 -7.21 0.68
N ILE A 62 -6.53 -6.43 1.55
CA ILE A 62 -6.16 -5.04 1.25
C ILE A 62 -5.25 -4.98 0.02
N SER A 63 -4.17 -5.77 0.01
CA SER A 63 -3.22 -5.80 -1.11
C SER A 63 -3.92 -6.17 -2.42
N GLN A 64 -4.76 -7.20 -2.40
CA GLN A 64 -5.52 -7.62 -3.59
C GLN A 64 -6.44 -6.53 -4.14
N VAL A 65 -7.10 -5.76 -3.28
CA VAL A 65 -7.92 -4.62 -3.73
C VAL A 65 -7.02 -3.57 -4.40
N LEU A 66 -5.89 -3.19 -3.80
CA LEU A 66 -4.97 -2.20 -4.38
C LEU A 66 -4.42 -2.64 -5.73
N LEU A 67 -4.02 -3.90 -5.85
CA LEU A 67 -3.56 -4.49 -7.10
C LEU A 67 -4.67 -4.49 -8.17
N SER A 68 -5.92 -4.79 -7.78
CA SER A 68 -7.06 -4.75 -8.71
C SER A 68 -7.38 -3.33 -9.22
N LEU A 69 -7.03 -2.30 -8.44
CA LEU A 69 -7.10 -0.89 -8.84
C LEU A 69 -5.88 -0.45 -9.69
N GLY A 70 -5.02 -1.39 -10.09
CA GLY A 70 -3.82 -1.12 -10.89
C GLY A 70 -2.72 -0.39 -10.13
N LYS A 71 -2.75 -0.40 -8.79
CA LYS A 71 -1.75 0.27 -7.96
C LYS A 71 -0.61 -0.69 -7.64
N LYS A 72 0.59 -0.14 -7.54
CA LYS A 72 1.74 -0.86 -6.97
C LYS A 72 1.76 -0.70 -5.46
N THR A 73 2.18 -1.74 -4.75
CA THR A 73 2.23 -1.73 -3.28
C THR A 73 3.67 -1.74 -2.78
N VAL A 74 3.90 -1.03 -1.67
CA VAL A 74 5.14 -1.06 -0.90
C VAL A 74 4.78 -1.55 0.50
N PHE A 75 5.37 -2.63 0.97
CA PHE A 75 5.10 -3.14 2.33
C PHE A 75 6.17 -2.62 3.28
N GLU A 76 5.76 -1.86 4.30
CA GLU A 76 6.71 -1.29 5.25
C GLU A 76 6.95 -2.19 6.47
N GLY A 77 8.14 -2.09 7.06
CA GLY A 77 8.48 -2.85 8.27
C GLY A 77 8.74 -4.34 8.04
N ILE A 78 9.18 -4.71 6.84
CA ILE A 78 9.70 -6.05 6.55
C ILE A 78 11.10 -6.18 7.16
N GLU A 79 11.19 -6.88 8.29
CA GLU A 79 12.43 -6.99 9.08
C GLU A 79 13.03 -8.40 9.08
N ASN A 80 12.38 -9.38 8.44
CA ASN A 80 12.88 -10.75 8.34
C ASN A 80 12.38 -11.48 7.07
N ALA A 81 13.00 -12.61 6.77
CA ALA A 81 12.74 -13.40 5.56
C ALA A 81 11.33 -14.02 5.51
N GLU A 82 10.73 -14.33 6.67
CA GLU A 82 9.36 -14.86 6.70
C GLU A 82 8.35 -13.77 6.29
N LEU A 83 8.51 -12.55 6.81
CA LEU A 83 7.69 -11.40 6.42
C LEU A 83 7.88 -11.05 4.94
N GLU A 84 9.12 -11.08 4.45
CA GLU A 84 9.43 -10.85 3.04
C GLU A 84 8.71 -11.88 2.14
N SER A 85 8.79 -13.17 2.47
CA SER A 85 8.09 -14.22 1.72
C SER A 85 6.59 -13.99 1.70
N ILE A 86 5.98 -13.65 2.84
CA ILE A 86 4.54 -13.36 2.94
C ILE A 86 4.17 -12.13 2.09
N ALA A 87 4.99 -11.08 2.12
CA ALA A 87 4.75 -9.86 1.35
C ALA A 87 4.79 -10.14 -0.16
N ILE A 88 5.80 -10.88 -0.64
CA ILE A 88 5.91 -11.30 -2.04
C ILE A 88 4.70 -12.13 -2.47
N ASP A 89 4.29 -13.11 -1.64
CA ASP A 89 3.10 -13.93 -1.90
C ASP A 89 1.82 -13.08 -2.00
N TYR A 90 1.78 -11.92 -1.34
CA TYR A 90 0.63 -11.00 -1.35
C TYR A 90 0.73 -9.94 -2.43
N GLY A 91 1.73 -10.05 -3.31
CA GLY A 91 1.92 -9.19 -4.46
C GLY A 91 2.56 -7.85 -4.13
N ALA A 92 3.36 -7.77 -3.05
CA ALA A 92 4.23 -6.63 -2.82
C ALA A 92 5.12 -6.38 -4.04
N ASN A 93 5.19 -5.12 -4.49
CA ASN A 93 6.12 -4.74 -5.55
C ASN A 93 7.46 -4.29 -4.97
N PHE A 94 7.45 -3.82 -3.72
CA PHE A 94 8.60 -3.34 -2.96
C PHE A 94 8.41 -3.63 -1.47
#